data_AF-A0A969VA13-F1
#
_entry.id   AF-A0A969VA13-F1
#
_cell.length_a   1.000
_cell.length_b   1.000
_cell.length_c   1.000
_cell.angle_alpha   90.00
_cell.angle_beta   90.00
_cell.angle_gamma   90.00
#
_symmetry.space_group_name_H-M   'P 1'
#
loop_
_entity.id
_entity.type
_entity.pdbx_description
1 polymer ?
#
loop_
_entity_poly.entity_id
_entity_poly.type
_entity_poly.pdbx_seq_one_letter_code
_entity_poly.pdbx_strand_id
1 'polypeptide(L)'
;MELESITFDKNLGHMTIERQQPLISKTKVVKHLIQDISGVEIQEMSGSESNKYRVCLLLESGKRRVPLTSSFITGLGDKQKKAQLIATFLNIRNYGLEGCPRQISSELQWETIEAEIIHWETAIGNDSNDADAHMKLAFALVKQDKTKNKEQVISYLKQAEAIFKSKGYEEEAMQAFQLWSTIY
;
A
#
# COMPACT_ATOMS: atom_id res chain seq x y z
N MET A 1 -13.89 2.17 10.05
CA MET A 1 -14.38 3.00 8.92
C MET A 1 -14.90 2.05 7.89
N GLU A 2 -16.17 2.17 7.51
CA GLU A 2 -16.81 1.27 6.56
C GLU A 2 -16.80 1.90 5.17
N LEU A 3 -16.49 1.08 4.16
CA LEU A 3 -16.55 1.51 2.78
C LEU A 3 -18.00 1.46 2.33
N GLU A 4 -18.54 2.60 1.92
CA GLU A 4 -19.94 2.72 1.51
C GLU A 4 -20.06 2.45 0.01
N SER A 5 -19.29 3.19 -0.79
CA SER A 5 -19.32 3.04 -2.24
C SER A 5 -17.95 3.35 -2.86
N ILE A 6 -17.70 2.74 -4.02
CA ILE A 6 -16.61 3.13 -4.93
C ILE A 6 -17.22 3.28 -6.32
N THR A 7 -17.02 4.45 -6.92
CA THR A 7 -17.53 4.78 -8.25
C THR A 7 -16.35 5.10 -9.16
N PHE A 8 -16.30 4.45 -10.32
CA PHE A 8 -15.34 4.74 -11.37
C PHE A 8 -16.04 5.49 -12.50
N ASP A 9 -15.64 6.74 -12.73
CA ASP A 9 -16.13 7.54 -13.85
C ASP A 9 -15.02 7.69 -14.89
N LYS A 10 -15.11 6.90 -15.96
CA LYS A 10 -14.16 6.93 -17.07
C LYS A 10 -14.24 8.21 -17.90
N ASN A 11 -15.41 8.84 -17.99
CA ASN A 11 -15.58 10.06 -18.78
C ASN A 11 -14.89 11.23 -18.11
N LEU A 12 -14.97 11.28 -16.77
CA LEU A 12 -14.29 12.27 -15.96
C LEU A 12 -12.84 11.86 -15.65
N GLY A 13 -12.47 10.59 -15.78
CA GLY A 13 -11.12 10.09 -15.47
C GLY A 13 -10.85 9.93 -13.98
N HIS A 14 -11.89 9.88 -13.14
CA HIS A 14 -11.75 9.85 -11.69
C HIS A 14 -12.42 8.63 -11.06
N MET A 15 -11.81 8.13 -9.99
CA MET A 15 -12.42 7.23 -9.02
C MET A 15 -12.84 8.05 -7.79
N THR A 16 -14.05 7.81 -7.29
CA THR A 16 -14.54 8.38 -6.04
C THR A 16 -14.76 7.26 -5.03
N ILE A 17 -14.25 7.45 -3.82
CA ILE A 17 -14.39 6.53 -2.69
C ILE A 17 -15.18 7.26 -1.61
N GLU A 18 -16.30 6.67 -1.20
CA GLU A 18 -17.12 7.17 -0.11
C GLU A 18 -16.96 6.26 1.10
N ARG A 19 -16.55 6.84 2.23
CA ARG A 19 -16.31 6.12 3.48
C ARG A 19 -17.13 6.71 4.60
N GLN A 20 -17.87 5.87 5.30
CA GLN A 20 -18.60 6.28 6.49
C GLN A 20 -17.65 6.37 7.69
N GLN A 21 -17.58 7.55 8.31
CA GLN A 21 -16.82 7.74 9.53
C GLN A 21 -17.66 7.29 10.73
N PRO A 22 -17.24 6.29 11.51
CA PRO A 22 -18.07 5.74 12.59
C PRO A 22 -18.21 6.69 13.81
N LEU A 23 -17.30 7.66 13.96
CA LEU A 23 -17.27 8.59 15.09
C LEU A 23 -18.04 9.90 14.83
N ILE A 24 -18.32 10.20 13.56
CA ILE A 24 -18.96 11.44 13.13
C ILE A 24 -19.81 11.00 11.96
N SER A 25 -21.14 11.05 12.03
CA SER A 25 -22.08 10.58 10.97
C SER A 25 -21.97 11.37 9.65
N LYS A 26 -20.76 11.48 9.11
CA LYS A 26 -20.33 12.19 7.92
C LYS A 26 -19.62 11.19 7.01
N THR A 27 -19.90 11.31 5.73
CA THR A 27 -19.22 10.54 4.69
C THR A 27 -17.97 11.31 4.25
N LYS A 28 -16.80 10.67 4.34
CA LYS A 28 -15.56 11.19 3.75
C LYS A 28 -15.51 10.75 2.29
N VAL A 29 -15.49 11.73 1.39
CA VAL A 29 -15.35 11.51 -0.04
C VAL A 29 -13.90 11.75 -0.44
N VAL A 30 -13.26 10.75 -1.04
CA VAL A 30 -11.88 10.84 -1.54
C VAL A 30 -11.89 10.59 -3.04
N LYS A 31 -11.27 11.49 -3.81
CA LYS A 31 -11.13 11.35 -5.26
C LYS A 31 -9.70 10.97 -5.63
N HIS A 32 -9.57 10.09 -6.61
CA HIS A 32 -8.32 9.63 -7.20
C HIS A 32 -8.44 9.70 -8.72
N LEU A 33 -7.33 9.92 -9.43
CA LEU A 33 -7.35 9.77 -10.88
C LEU A 33 -7.33 8.28 -11.21
N ILE A 34 -8.06 7.88 -12.25
CA ILE A 34 -8.07 6.47 -12.70
C ILE A 34 -6.68 6.05 -13.21
N GLN A 35 -5.94 6.97 -13.83
CA GLN A 35 -4.58 6.71 -14.30
C GLN A 35 -3.62 6.38 -13.16
N ASP A 36 -3.90 6.85 -11.94
CA ASP A 36 -3.09 6.53 -10.78
C ASP A 36 -3.31 5.09 -10.32
N ILE A 37 -4.21 4.30 -10.93
CA ILE A 37 -4.46 2.91 -10.58
C ILE A 37 -3.55 2.00 -11.41
N SER A 38 -2.53 1.44 -10.76
CA SER A 38 -1.52 0.58 -11.37
C SER A 38 -1.92 -0.89 -11.43
N GLY A 39 -2.91 -1.32 -10.62
CA GLY A 39 -3.26 -2.73 -10.51
C GLY A 39 -4.54 -3.04 -9.73
N VAL A 40 -4.96 -4.30 -9.78
CA VAL A 40 -6.06 -4.86 -8.96
C VAL A 40 -5.60 -6.12 -8.25
N GLU A 41 -5.34 -6.02 -6.96
CA GLU A 41 -4.79 -7.10 -6.14
C GLU A 41 -5.85 -7.85 -5.35
N ILE A 42 -5.68 -9.15 -5.17
CA ILE A 42 -6.40 -9.96 -4.20
C ILE A 42 -5.45 -10.15 -3.01
N GLN A 43 -5.85 -9.63 -1.86
CA GLN A 43 -5.16 -9.90 -0.61
C GLN A 43 -5.72 -11.15 0.04
N GLU A 44 -4.82 -11.97 0.57
CA GLU A 44 -5.12 -13.20 1.28
C GLU A 44 -4.79 -13.03 2.77
N MET A 45 -5.67 -13.58 3.60
CA MET A 45 -5.47 -13.73 5.03
C MET A 45 -5.65 -15.22 5.37
N SER A 46 -4.57 -15.85 5.82
CA SER A 46 -4.60 -17.24 6.28
C SER A 46 -5.51 -17.37 7.50
N GLY A 47 -6.46 -18.29 7.45
CA GLY A 47 -7.35 -18.60 8.55
C GLY A 47 -7.16 -20.04 9.03
N SER A 48 -7.62 -20.34 10.24
CA SER A 48 -7.52 -21.69 10.83
C SER A 48 -8.35 -22.75 10.11
N GLU A 49 -9.45 -22.36 9.46
CA GLU A 49 -10.34 -23.27 8.71
C GLU A 49 -10.24 -23.09 7.20
N SER A 50 -10.16 -21.83 6.74
CA SER A 50 -10.04 -21.49 5.33
C SER A 50 -9.44 -20.09 5.17
N ASN A 51 -8.77 -19.89 4.04
CA ASN A 51 -8.22 -18.60 3.67
C ASN A 51 -9.34 -17.63 3.30
N LYS A 52 -9.16 -16.37 3.71
CA LYS A 52 -10.10 -15.29 3.40
C LYS A 52 -9.44 -14.28 2.49
N TYR A 53 -10.24 -13.68 1.62
CA TYR A 53 -9.78 -12.85 0.52
C TYR A 53 -10.52 -11.53 0.45
N ARG A 54 -9.83 -10.47 -0.01
CA ARG A 54 -10.44 -9.20 -0.41
C ARG A 54 -9.79 -8.66 -1.68
N VAL A 55 -10.51 -7.83 -2.43
CA VAL A 55 -9.95 -7.16 -3.62
C VAL A 55 -9.54 -5.75 -3.24
N CYS A 56 -8.38 -5.32 -3.71
CA CYS A 56 -7.78 -4.01 -3.52
C CYS A 56 -7.37 -3.41 -4.87
N LEU A 57 -7.39 -2.10 -4.99
CA LEU A 57 -6.73 -1.39 -6.09
C LEU A 57 -5.32 -1.01 -5.66
N LEU A 58 -4.35 -1.22 -6.53
CA LEU A 58 -2.99 -0.72 -6.39
C LEU A 58 -2.91 0.65 -7.05
N LEU A 59 -2.33 1.63 -6.36
CA LEU A 59 -2.04 2.95 -6.94
C LEU A 59 -0.57 3.06 -7.38
N GLU A 60 -0.29 3.85 -8.42
CA GLU A 60 1.05 4.09 -9.01
C GLU A 60 2.04 4.72 -8.03
N SER A 61 1.57 5.34 -6.94
CA SER A 61 2.42 5.81 -5.84
C SER A 61 3.08 4.66 -5.04
N GLY A 62 3.17 3.46 -5.61
CA GLY A 62 4.07 2.39 -5.20
C GLY A 62 3.64 1.55 -4.00
N LYS A 63 2.75 2.01 -3.12
CA LYS A 63 2.34 1.23 -1.92
C LYS A 63 0.88 1.31 -1.49
N ARG A 64 0.07 2.21 -2.07
CA ARG A 64 -1.31 2.41 -1.58
C ARG A 64 -2.25 1.38 -2.17
N ARG A 65 -2.73 0.48 -1.32
CA ARG A 65 -3.80 -0.48 -1.62
C ARG A 65 -5.13 0.06 -1.15
N VAL A 66 -6.05 0.35 -2.07
CA VAL A 66 -7.42 0.77 -1.73
C VAL A 66 -8.30 -0.47 -1.68
N PRO A 67 -8.66 -0.98 -0.49
CA PRO A 67 -9.56 -2.12 -0.41
C PRO A 67 -10.94 -1.75 -0.96
N LEU A 68 -11.48 -2.61 -1.82
CA LEU A 68 -12.83 -2.49 -2.36
C LEU A 68 -13.90 -3.05 -1.42
N THR A 69 -13.48 -3.70 -0.33
CA THR A 69 -14.33 -4.19 0.74
C THR A 69 -13.61 -4.03 2.08
N SER A 70 -14.34 -3.68 3.13
CA SER A 70 -13.78 -3.53 4.49
C SER A 70 -13.33 -4.87 5.09
N SER A 71 -13.98 -5.98 4.72
CA SER A 71 -13.75 -7.30 5.29
C SER A 71 -13.13 -8.30 4.31
N PHE A 72 -12.44 -9.30 4.86
CA PHE A 72 -11.96 -10.50 4.15
C PHE A 72 -13.04 -11.59 4.22
N ILE A 73 -13.37 -12.17 3.07
CA ILE A 73 -14.38 -13.24 2.96
C ILE A 73 -13.85 -14.40 2.12
N THR A 74 -14.38 -15.59 2.34
CA THR A 74 -14.02 -16.79 1.57
C THR A 74 -14.46 -16.66 0.10
N GLY A 75 -13.99 -17.58 -0.76
CA GLY A 75 -14.34 -17.63 -2.18
C GLY A 75 -13.35 -16.89 -3.08
N LEU A 76 -12.18 -17.49 -3.30
CA LEU A 76 -11.13 -16.96 -4.19
C LEU A 76 -11.62 -16.76 -5.62
N GLY A 77 -12.37 -17.71 -6.18
CA GLY A 77 -12.86 -17.65 -7.56
C GLY A 77 -13.72 -16.41 -7.85
N ASP A 78 -14.56 -16.01 -6.90
CA ASP A 78 -15.38 -14.80 -7.05
C ASP A 78 -14.54 -13.52 -6.97
N LYS A 79 -13.50 -13.52 -6.13
CA LYS A 79 -12.54 -12.40 -6.06
C LYS A 79 -11.72 -12.28 -7.34
N GLN A 80 -11.30 -13.40 -7.93
CA GLN A 80 -10.61 -13.43 -9.22
C GLN A 80 -11.49 -12.89 -10.34
N LYS A 81 -12.74 -13.34 -10.45
CA LYS A 81 -13.71 -12.81 -11.42
C LYS A 81 -13.92 -11.31 -11.24
N LYS A 82 -14.10 -10.85 -10.00
CA LYS A 82 -14.28 -9.42 -9.70
C LYS A 82 -13.04 -8.60 -10.04
N ALA A 83 -11.85 -9.08 -9.68
CA ALA A 83 -10.58 -8.42 -10.00
C ALA A 83 -10.38 -8.30 -11.52
N GLN A 84 -10.65 -9.38 -12.26
CA GLN A 84 -10.57 -9.40 -13.73
C GLN A 84 -11.56 -8.42 -14.37
N LEU A 85 -12.81 -8.38 -13.89
CA LEU A 85 -13.83 -7.45 -14.40
C LEU A 85 -13.39 -5.99 -14.22
N ILE A 86 -12.89 -5.64 -13.03
CA ILE A 86 -12.42 -4.29 -12.74
C ILE A 86 -11.18 -3.95 -13.57
N ALA A 87 -10.21 -4.86 -13.67
CA ALA A 87 -9.01 -4.66 -14.47
C ALA A 87 -9.35 -4.46 -15.96
N THR A 88 -10.26 -5.28 -16.49
CA THR A 88 -10.76 -5.13 -17.87
C THR A 88 -11.48 -3.79 -18.05
N PHE A 89 -12.36 -3.44 -17.10
CA PHE A 89 -13.08 -2.17 -17.14
C PHE A 89 -12.11 -0.98 -17.12
N LEU A 90 -11.05 -1.03 -16.33
CA LEU A 90 -10.06 0.06 -16.21
C LEU A 90 -8.92 -0.03 -17.24
N ASN A 91 -8.89 -1.06 -18.10
CA ASN A 91 -7.79 -1.35 -19.03
C ASN A 91 -6.43 -1.55 -18.34
N ILE A 92 -6.43 -2.23 -17.20
CA ILE A 92 -5.27 -2.54 -16.36
C ILE A 92 -4.83 -3.98 -16.61
N ARG A 93 -3.52 -4.20 -16.78
CA ARG A 93 -2.95 -5.54 -17.03
C ARG A 93 -2.51 -6.27 -15.76
N ASN A 94 -2.21 -5.53 -14.70
CA ASN A 94 -1.77 -6.06 -13.42
C ASN A 94 -3.00 -6.40 -12.56
N TYR A 95 -3.47 -7.66 -12.60
CA TYR A 95 -4.50 -8.12 -11.66
C TYR A 95 -4.32 -9.57 -11.16
N GLY A 96 -4.71 -9.86 -9.91
CA GLY A 96 -4.63 -11.20 -9.32
C GLY A 96 -4.19 -11.23 -7.85
N LEU A 97 -3.89 -12.40 -7.30
CA LEU A 97 -3.16 -12.51 -6.02
C LEU A 97 -1.84 -11.76 -6.16
N GLU A 98 -1.55 -10.85 -5.23
CA GLU A 98 -0.38 -9.94 -5.29
C GLU A 98 -0.38 -8.94 -6.46
N GLY A 99 -1.50 -8.81 -7.18
CA GLY A 99 -1.63 -7.86 -8.29
C GLY A 99 -1.10 -8.39 -9.62
N CYS A 100 -0.33 -9.48 -9.69
CA CYS A 100 0.18 -10.00 -10.95
C CYS A 100 -0.72 -11.09 -11.56
N PRO A 101 -0.98 -11.11 -12.89
CA PRO A 101 -1.23 -12.38 -13.57
C PRO A 101 0.04 -13.23 -13.36
N ARG A 102 -0.08 -14.53 -13.06
CA ARG A 102 1.08 -15.44 -12.90
C ARG A 102 2.02 -15.35 -14.12
N GLN A 103 3.00 -14.47 -14.05
CA GLN A 103 4.23 -14.47 -14.84
C GLN A 103 5.19 -13.47 -14.19
N ILE A 104 6.04 -14.03 -13.32
CA ILE A 104 7.37 -13.53 -12.92
C ILE A 104 7.36 -12.10 -12.37
N SER A 105 6.95 -11.94 -11.10
CA SER A 105 7.45 -10.80 -10.33
C SER A 105 8.94 -11.02 -10.11
N SER A 106 9.76 -10.32 -10.87
CA SER A 106 11.05 -9.89 -10.36
C SER A 106 10.75 -8.91 -9.21
N GLU A 107 10.50 -9.46 -8.03
CA GLU A 107 10.93 -8.80 -6.81
C GLU A 107 12.36 -8.31 -7.12
N LEU A 108 12.62 -7.02 -6.99
CA LEU A 108 13.98 -6.52 -7.13
C LEU A 108 14.76 -7.09 -5.95
N GLN A 109 15.24 -8.33 -6.11
CA GLN A 109 16.11 -8.98 -5.16
C GLN A 109 17.43 -8.27 -5.31
N TRP A 110 17.64 -7.26 -4.47
CA TRP A 110 18.95 -6.66 -4.34
C TRP A 110 19.94 -7.76 -4.04
N GLU A 111 21.03 -7.79 -4.82
CA GLU A 111 22.07 -8.82 -4.66
C GLU A 111 22.65 -8.81 -3.23
N THR A 112 22.62 -7.65 -2.56
CA THR A 112 23.04 -7.48 -1.17
C THR A 112 22.17 -6.45 -0.44
N ILE A 113 22.17 -6.52 0.91
CA ILE A 113 21.50 -5.53 1.76
C ILE A 113 22.19 -4.16 1.61
N GLU A 114 23.51 -4.13 1.37
CA GLU A 114 24.28 -2.91 1.11
C GLU A 114 23.81 -2.20 -0.16
N ALA A 115 23.49 -2.95 -1.23
CA ALA A 115 22.94 -2.37 -2.46
C ALA A 115 21.53 -1.80 -2.23
N GLU A 116 20.70 -2.47 -1.41
CA GLU A 116 19.39 -1.97 -0.99
C GLU A 116 19.53 -0.63 -0.22
N ILE A 117 20.48 -0.56 0.72
CA ILE A 117 20.76 0.66 1.50
C ILE A 117 21.19 1.82 0.59
N ILE A 118 22.22 1.60 -0.25
CA ILE A 118 22.75 2.63 -1.16
C ILE A 118 21.65 3.17 -2.08
N HIS A 119 20.78 2.28 -2.56
CA HIS A 119 19.66 2.68 -3.41
C HIS A 119 18.70 3.61 -2.69
N TRP A 120 18.26 3.27 -1.47
CA TRP A 120 17.31 4.10 -0.73
C TRP A 120 17.94 5.39 -0.20
N GLU A 121 19.22 5.39 0.15
CA GLU A 121 19.97 6.62 0.46
C GLU A 121 20.01 7.56 -0.75
N THR A 122 20.28 7.01 -1.94
CA THR A 122 20.28 7.79 -3.19
C THR A 122 18.89 8.36 -3.48
N ALA A 123 17.83 7.58 -3.27
CA ALA A 123 16.46 8.04 -3.45
C ALA A 123 16.12 9.22 -2.50
N ILE A 124 16.49 9.14 -1.22
CA ILE A 124 16.31 10.23 -0.25
C ILE A 124 17.16 11.45 -0.62
N GLY A 125 18.36 11.25 -1.16
CA GLY A 125 19.21 12.33 -1.67
C GLY A 125 18.57 13.08 -2.85
N ASN A 126 17.82 12.37 -3.69
CA ASN A 126 17.09 12.94 -4.82
C ASN A 126 15.76 13.59 -4.41
N ASP A 127 15.02 12.97 -3.49
CA ASP A 127 13.79 13.52 -2.91
C ASP A 127 13.72 13.24 -1.40
N SER A 128 14.02 14.27 -0.61
CA SER A 128 13.99 14.17 0.85
C SER A 128 12.58 14.03 1.42
N ASN A 129 11.53 14.31 0.62
CA ASN A 129 10.13 14.15 0.97
C ASN A 129 9.54 12.81 0.49
N ASP A 130 10.38 11.86 0.07
CA ASP A 130 9.98 10.49 -0.22
C ASP A 130 9.87 9.68 1.07
N ALA A 131 8.68 9.71 1.69
CA ALA A 131 8.36 8.92 2.89
C ALA A 131 8.59 7.42 2.69
N ASP A 132 8.41 6.92 1.46
CA ASP A 132 8.56 5.50 1.17
C ASP A 132 10.02 5.08 1.12
N ALA A 133 10.90 5.94 0.61
CA ALA A 133 12.34 5.73 0.66
C ALA A 133 12.84 5.73 2.12
N HIS A 134 12.36 6.65 2.97
CA HIS A 134 12.66 6.66 4.41
C HIS A 134 12.24 5.35 5.10
N MET A 135 11.03 4.85 4.84
CA MET A 135 10.59 3.55 5.38
C MET A 135 11.43 2.36 4.87
N LYS A 136 11.74 2.32 3.57
CA LYS A 136 12.48 1.19 2.98
C LYS A 136 13.93 1.16 3.45
N LEU A 137 14.57 2.33 3.61
CA LEU A 137 15.89 2.43 4.22
C LEU A 137 15.87 1.94 5.68
N ALA A 138 14.86 2.34 6.46
CA ALA A 138 14.69 1.86 7.82
C ALA A 138 14.59 0.32 7.88
N PHE A 139 13.85 -0.31 6.97
CA PHE A 139 13.79 -1.77 6.90
C PHE A 139 15.11 -2.42 6.48
N ALA A 140 15.80 -1.87 5.48
CA ALA A 140 17.09 -2.38 5.05
C ALA A 140 18.13 -2.32 6.19
N LEU A 141 18.15 -1.23 6.97
CA LEU A 141 19.02 -1.08 8.13
C LEU A 141 18.69 -2.05 9.26
N VAL A 142 17.41 -2.39 9.48
CA VAL A 142 16.99 -3.44 10.43
C VAL A 142 17.46 -4.82 9.97
N LYS A 143 17.36 -5.12 8.66
CA LYS A 143 17.87 -6.38 8.08
C LYS A 143 19.38 -6.50 8.20
N GLN A 144 20.10 -5.39 8.02
CA GLN A 144 21.56 -5.36 8.12
C GLN A 144 22.03 -5.62 9.55
N ASP A 145 21.60 -4.76 10.50
CA ASP A 145 21.90 -4.90 11.92
C ASP A 145 21.01 -3.97 12.74
N LYS A 146 19.98 -4.55 13.37
CA LYS A 146 19.01 -3.81 14.19
C LYS A 146 19.66 -3.12 15.40
N THR A 147 20.69 -3.70 16.03
CA THR A 147 21.25 -3.13 17.26
C THR A 147 22.18 -1.98 16.95
N LYS A 148 23.02 -2.12 15.91
CA LYS A 148 23.94 -1.07 15.47
C LYS A 148 23.22 0.14 14.87
N ASN A 149 22.14 -0.09 14.14
CA ASN A 149 21.45 0.97 13.38
C ASN A 149 20.19 1.52 14.08
N LYS A 150 19.94 1.15 15.35
CA LYS A 150 18.69 1.46 16.08
C LYS A 150 18.28 2.94 15.97
N GLU A 151 19.21 3.86 16.21
CA GLU A 151 18.94 5.30 16.19
C GLU A 151 18.62 5.83 14.79
N GLN A 152 19.33 5.34 13.76
CA GLN A 152 19.09 5.71 12.37
C GLN A 152 17.73 5.22 11.90
N VAL A 153 17.38 3.97 12.24
CA VAL A 153 16.06 3.38 11.93
C VAL A 153 14.94 4.23 12.53
N ILE A 154 15.05 4.62 13.80
CA ILE A 154 14.05 5.49 14.45
C ILE A 154 13.96 6.84 13.74
N SER A 155 15.10 7.44 13.38
CA SER A 155 15.13 8.72 12.68
C SER A 155 14.38 8.66 11.35
N TYR A 156 14.67 7.66 10.51
CA TYR A 156 14.01 7.51 9.21
C TYR A 156 12.51 7.21 9.33
N LEU A 157 12.10 6.40 10.32
CA LEU A 157 10.68 6.14 10.56
C LEU A 157 9.93 7.38 11.05
N LYS A 158 10.55 8.25 11.87
CA LYS A 158 9.94 9.53 12.27
C LYS A 158 9.83 10.50 11.09
N GLN A 159 10.82 10.53 10.20
CA GLN A 159 10.75 11.34 8.98
C GLN A 159 9.62 10.85 8.07
N ALA A 160 9.52 9.53 7.85
CA ALA A 160 8.42 8.94 7.11
C ALA A 160 7.06 9.30 7.72
N GLU A 161 6.90 9.15 9.04
CA GLU A 161 5.67 9.54 9.75
C GLU A 161 5.31 11.01 9.51
N ALA A 162 6.26 11.93 9.67
CA ALA A 162 6.02 13.36 9.50
C ALA A 162 5.58 13.71 8.07
N ILE A 163 6.22 13.10 7.07
CA ILE A 163 5.89 13.28 5.65
C ILE A 163 4.51 12.66 5.34
N PHE A 164 4.20 11.48 5.86
CA PHE A 164 2.87 10.87 5.70
C PHE A 164 1.78 11.77 6.31
N LYS A 165 2.01 12.32 7.52
CA LYS A 165 1.06 13.25 8.16
C LYS A 165 0.86 14.51 7.32
N SER A 166 1.92 15.13 6.81
CA SER A 166 1.81 16.37 6.03
C SER A 166 1.06 16.16 4.71
N LYS A 167 1.12 14.95 4.14
CA LYS A 167 0.38 14.54 2.93
C LYS A 167 -1.03 13.99 3.21
N GLY A 168 -1.47 13.94 4.47
CA GLY A 168 -2.80 13.42 4.86
C GLY A 168 -2.93 11.89 4.84
N TYR A 169 -1.81 11.17 4.88
CA TYR A 169 -1.69 9.72 4.88
C TYR A 169 -1.66 9.17 6.32
N GLU A 170 -2.80 9.25 7.01
CA GLU A 170 -2.91 8.94 8.45
C GLU A 170 -2.62 7.46 8.79
N GLU A 171 -2.97 6.52 7.92
CA GLU A 171 -2.74 5.08 8.15
C GLU A 171 -1.24 4.74 8.08
N GLU A 172 -0.53 5.28 7.09
CA GLU A 172 0.89 5.11 6.88
C GLU A 172 1.72 5.84 7.95
N ALA A 173 1.27 7.03 8.36
CA ALA A 173 1.82 7.71 9.52
C ALA A 173 1.68 6.87 10.80
N MET A 174 0.53 6.23 11.00
CA MET A 174 0.30 5.34 12.13
C MET A 174 1.19 4.09 12.07
N GLN A 175 1.40 3.51 10.88
CA GLN A 175 2.31 2.37 10.71
C GLN A 175 3.76 2.76 11.03
N ALA A 176 4.24 3.89 10.50
CA ALA A 176 5.57 4.40 10.80
C ALA A 176 5.72 4.68 12.31
N PHE A 177 4.71 5.30 12.94
CA PHE A 177 4.63 5.52 14.38
C PHE A 177 4.75 4.22 15.19
N GLN A 178 3.91 3.24 14.86
CA GLN A 178 3.94 1.95 15.52
C GLN A 178 5.32 1.34 15.41
N LEU A 179 5.90 1.27 14.21
CA LEU A 179 7.22 0.67 14.00
C LEU A 179 8.33 1.31 14.84
N TRP A 180 8.42 2.64 14.92
CA TRP A 180 9.48 3.24 15.74
C TRP A 180 9.16 3.20 17.24
N SER A 181 7.89 3.16 17.63
CA SER A 181 7.49 3.01 19.03
C SER A 181 7.83 1.62 19.60
N THR A 182 7.79 0.57 18.78
CA THR A 182 8.15 -0.81 19.20
C THR A 182 9.65 -1.08 19.20
N ILE A 183 10.45 -0.19 18.62
CA ILE A 183 11.92 -0.32 18.63
C ILE A 183 12.50 0.18 19.96
N TYR A 184 11.71 0.87 20.79
CA TYR A 184 12.09 1.27 22.15
C TYR A 184 12.18 0.08 23.09
#